data_AF-E3MTA8-F1
#
_entry.id   AF-E3MTA8-F1
#
_cell.length_a   1.000
_cell.length_b   1.000
_cell.length_c   1.000
_cell.angle_alpha   90.00
_cell.angle_beta   90.00
_cell.angle_gamma   90.00
#
_symmetry.space_group_name_H-M   'P 1'
#
loop_
_entity.id
_entity.type
_entity.pdbx_description
1 polymer ?
#
loop_
_entity_poly.entity_id
_entity_poly.type
_entity_poly.pdbx_seq_one_letter_code
_entity_poly.pdbx_strand_id
1 'polypeptide(L)'
;MSQNAVISIYESTFAQSDKTDAVLVVEPEEENNDDSDEDYVSPIKYARSSYGRVPQPVVAPRIQSTKLYVNKALLSYHSDYFKEVFDANSKNNEIKIEEVTYKELATLLSLIQDNPIKFEQKDAEKLIILADRFQLPAAKRHVELFLIASSLYYSAKIQIANKYDLDELLKAALLEITHINHIPDENTLKNYSEETNLKIFNRCLELVKSMR
;
A
#
# COMPACT_ATOMS: atom_id res chain seq x y z
N MET A 1 -36.89 -12.13 -5.00
CA MET A 1 -36.18 -10.84 -4.93
C MET A 1 -34.70 -11.15 -4.79
N SER A 2 -33.91 -10.86 -5.82
CA SER A 2 -32.46 -11.09 -5.82
C SER A 2 -31.83 -10.16 -4.78
N GLN A 3 -31.16 -10.71 -3.77
CA GLN A 3 -30.32 -9.91 -2.90
C GLN A 3 -29.17 -9.38 -3.77
N ASN A 4 -29.19 -8.09 -4.11
CA ASN A 4 -28.02 -7.43 -4.69
C ASN A 4 -26.92 -7.49 -3.64
N ALA A 5 -26.04 -8.48 -3.77
CA ALA A 5 -24.83 -8.54 -2.97
C ALA A 5 -24.05 -7.26 -3.24
N VAL A 6 -23.73 -6.50 -2.19
CA VAL A 6 -22.81 -5.37 -2.29
C VAL A 6 -21.44 -5.97 -2.57
N ILE A 7 -21.03 -5.93 -3.83
CA ILE A 7 -19.71 -6.36 -4.29
C ILE A 7 -18.67 -5.39 -3.70
N SER A 8 -17.57 -5.91 -3.16
CA SER A 8 -16.52 -5.03 -2.63
C SER A 8 -15.83 -4.25 -3.74
N ILE A 9 -15.23 -3.09 -3.43
CA ILE A 9 -14.51 -2.30 -4.44
C ILE A 9 -13.40 -3.12 -5.12
N TYR A 10 -12.72 -3.98 -4.36
CA TYR A 10 -11.68 -4.88 -4.86
C TYR A 10 -12.24 -5.88 -5.88
N GLU A 11 -13.31 -6.58 -5.52
CA GLU A 11 -13.99 -7.54 -6.40
C GLU A 11 -14.51 -6.86 -7.67
N SER A 12 -15.06 -5.66 -7.57
CA SER A 12 -15.56 -4.93 -8.73
C SER A 12 -14.44 -4.43 -9.66
N THR A 13 -13.28 -4.07 -9.10
CA THR A 13 -12.13 -3.56 -9.86
C THR A 13 -11.45 -4.68 -10.65
N PHE A 14 -11.38 -5.88 -10.06
CA PHE A 14 -10.71 -7.05 -10.64
C PHE A 14 -11.69 -8.16 -11.01
N ALA A 15 -12.91 -7.80 -11.42
CA ALA A 15 -13.91 -8.75 -11.90
C ALA A 15 -13.51 -9.32 -13.27
N GLN A 16 -13.91 -10.57 -13.55
CA GLN A 16 -13.71 -11.18 -14.86
C GLN A 16 -14.42 -10.37 -15.95
N SER A 17 -13.72 -10.10 -17.05
CA SER A 17 -14.26 -9.40 -18.22
C SER A 17 -13.65 -9.94 -19.52
N ASP A 18 -14.09 -9.40 -20.66
CA ASP A 18 -13.51 -9.64 -21.97
C ASP A 18 -12.05 -9.13 -22.09
N LYS A 19 -11.62 -8.26 -21.17
CA LYS A 19 -10.25 -7.71 -21.13
C LYS A 19 -9.28 -8.50 -20.26
N THR A 20 -9.76 -9.49 -19.50
CA THR A 20 -8.92 -10.26 -18.56
C THR A 20 -8.53 -11.60 -19.16
N ASP A 21 -7.24 -11.95 -19.08
CA ASP A 21 -6.63 -13.15 -19.66
C ASP A 21 -5.69 -13.90 -18.68
N ALA A 22 -5.60 -13.41 -17.44
CA ALA A 22 -4.96 -14.08 -16.31
C ALA A 22 -5.76 -13.91 -15.02
N VAL A 23 -5.51 -14.79 -14.06
CA VAL A 23 -6.04 -14.78 -12.71
C VAL A 23 -4.87 -14.86 -11.74
N LEU A 24 -4.72 -13.86 -10.89
CA LEU A 24 -3.82 -13.94 -9.74
C LEU A 24 -4.60 -14.47 -8.54
N VAL A 25 -4.04 -15.46 -7.85
CA VAL A 25 -4.63 -16.11 -6.69
C VAL A 25 -3.78 -15.78 -5.48
N VAL A 26 -4.39 -15.19 -4.46
CA VAL A 26 -3.76 -14.92 -3.17
C VAL A 26 -4.16 -16.02 -2.19
N GLU A 27 -3.26 -16.48 -1.34
CA GLU A 27 -3.68 -17.42 -0.29
C GLU A 27 -4.40 -16.65 0.82
N PRO A 28 -5.54 -17.15 1.34
CA PRO A 28 -6.16 -16.52 2.50
C PRO A 28 -5.17 -16.57 3.65
N GLU A 29 -5.04 -15.49 4.40
CA GLU A 29 -4.35 -15.56 5.69
C GLU A 29 -5.08 -16.62 6.51
N GLU A 30 -4.39 -17.69 6.89
CA GLU A 30 -4.91 -18.55 7.94
C GLU A 30 -5.05 -17.65 9.16
N GLU A 31 -6.29 -17.41 9.59
CA GLU A 31 -6.52 -16.91 10.94
C GLU A 31 -5.88 -17.94 11.87
N ASN A 32 -4.62 -17.69 12.25
CA ASN A 32 -4.03 -18.32 13.41
C ASN A 32 -4.91 -17.88 14.57
N ASN A 33 -5.91 -18.71 14.87
CA ASN A 33 -6.59 -18.71 16.15
C ASN A 33 -5.59 -19.22 17.18
N ASP A 34 -4.50 -18.48 17.39
CA ASP A 34 -3.80 -18.50 18.66
C ASP A 34 -4.71 -17.76 19.64
N ASP A 35 -5.75 -18.48 20.08
CA ASP A 35 -6.50 -18.21 21.31
C ASP A 35 -5.56 -18.44 22.52
N SER A 36 -4.43 -17.73 22.54
CA SER A 36 -3.51 -17.68 23.67
C SER A 36 -3.18 -16.23 24.00
N ASP A 37 -4.21 -15.43 24.27
CA ASP A 37 -4.12 -14.27 25.14
C ASP A 37 -5.44 -14.18 25.94
N GLU A 38 -5.48 -14.94 27.04
CA GLU A 38 -6.32 -14.57 28.18
C GLU A 38 -5.95 -13.13 28.61
N ASP A 39 -6.96 -12.33 28.93
CA ASP A 39 -6.89 -11.00 29.57
C ASP A 39 -6.92 -9.72 28.71
N TYR A 40 -7.72 -9.66 27.64
CA TYR A 40 -8.29 -8.36 27.25
C TYR A 40 -9.74 -8.41 26.75
N VAL A 41 -10.69 -8.14 27.66
CA VAL A 41 -12.11 -7.96 27.33
C VAL A 41 -12.43 -6.47 27.18
N SER A 42 -12.70 -6.04 25.94
CA SER A 42 -13.18 -4.68 25.66
C SER A 42 -14.56 -4.40 26.29
N PRO A 43 -14.78 -3.26 26.98
CA PRO A 43 -16.03 -2.95 27.70
C PRO A 43 -17.29 -2.80 26.83
N ILE A 44 -17.15 -2.79 25.50
CA ILE A 44 -18.24 -2.54 24.55
C ILE A 44 -19.17 -3.76 24.40
N LYS A 45 -18.76 -4.96 24.83
CA LYS A 45 -19.60 -6.18 24.74
C LYS A 45 -20.87 -6.15 25.62
N TYR A 46 -20.98 -5.24 26.60
CA TYR A 46 -22.13 -5.20 27.53
C TYR A 46 -23.03 -3.97 27.42
N ALA A 47 -22.97 -3.21 26.33
CA ALA A 47 -23.92 -2.12 26.09
C ALA A 47 -25.29 -2.62 25.59
N ARG A 48 -26.10 -3.14 26.55
CA ARG A 48 -27.58 -3.26 26.65
C ARG A 48 -28.44 -3.82 25.49
N SER A 49 -29.21 -4.88 25.79
CA SER A 49 -30.70 -4.91 25.73
C SER A 49 -31.26 -6.26 26.20
N SER A 50 -32.20 -6.22 27.15
CA SER A 50 -32.86 -7.34 27.81
C SER A 50 -34.06 -7.86 27.03
N TYR A 51 -33.88 -8.52 25.89
CA TYR A 51 -34.90 -9.43 25.31
C TYR A 51 -34.19 -10.52 24.50
N GLY A 52 -34.52 -11.78 24.77
CA GLY A 52 -33.84 -12.97 24.23
C GLY A 52 -33.76 -13.00 22.71
N ARG A 53 -32.56 -13.22 22.18
CA ARG A 53 -32.35 -13.48 20.74
C ARG A 53 -32.33 -14.99 20.48
N VAL A 54 -33.18 -15.41 19.56
CA VAL A 54 -33.06 -16.66 18.81
C VAL A 54 -31.64 -16.74 18.22
N PRO A 55 -30.94 -17.88 18.29
CA PRO A 55 -29.63 -18.02 17.66
C PRO A 55 -29.76 -17.70 16.17
N GLN A 56 -29.12 -16.62 15.71
CA GLN A 56 -28.97 -16.39 14.28
C GLN A 56 -28.04 -17.47 13.73
N PRO A 57 -28.32 -18.00 12.52
CA PRO A 57 -27.46 -19.00 11.91
C PRO A 57 -26.05 -18.42 11.80
N VAL A 58 -25.06 -19.20 12.26
CA VAL A 58 -23.64 -18.92 12.09
C VAL A 58 -23.42 -18.73 10.60
N VAL A 59 -23.24 -17.48 10.17
CA VAL A 59 -22.92 -17.17 8.77
C VAL A 59 -21.54 -17.80 8.55
N ALA A 60 -21.47 -18.86 7.75
CA ALA A 60 -20.21 -19.43 7.32
C ALA A 60 -19.31 -18.30 6.81
N PRO A 61 -18.00 -18.28 7.15
CA PRO A 61 -17.11 -17.25 6.63
C PRO A 61 -17.27 -17.23 5.12
N ARG A 62 -17.67 -16.09 4.56
CA ARG A 62 -17.60 -15.91 3.12
C ARG A 62 -16.13 -16.09 2.78
N ILE A 63 -15.80 -17.18 2.08
CA ILE A 63 -14.49 -17.37 1.46
C ILE A 63 -14.33 -16.16 0.54
N GLN A 64 -13.60 -15.15 1.02
CA GLN A 64 -13.36 -13.93 0.27
C GLN A 64 -12.68 -14.37 -1.02
N SER A 65 -13.20 -13.93 -2.17
CA SER A 65 -12.64 -14.35 -3.44
C SER A 65 -11.19 -13.89 -3.49
N THR A 66 -10.26 -14.84 -3.48
CA THR A 66 -8.83 -14.55 -3.52
C THR A 66 -8.30 -14.37 -4.94
N LYS A 67 -9.20 -14.26 -5.92
CA LYS A 67 -8.90 -14.18 -7.35
C LYS A 67 -8.98 -12.73 -7.81
N LEU A 68 -7.92 -12.28 -8.46
CA LEU A 68 -7.85 -11.01 -9.18
C LEU A 68 -7.76 -11.32 -10.67
N TYR A 69 -8.80 -10.98 -11.43
CA TYR A 69 -8.77 -11.13 -12.89
C TYR A 69 -8.03 -9.93 -13.49
N VAL A 70 -6.97 -10.19 -14.25
CA VAL A 70 -6.02 -9.18 -14.73
C VAL A 70 -5.74 -9.33 -16.22
N ASN A 71 -5.16 -8.28 -16.81
CA ASN A 71 -4.69 -8.26 -18.19
C ASN A 71 -3.16 -8.45 -18.21
N LYS A 72 -2.67 -9.53 -18.81
CA LYS A 72 -1.24 -9.87 -18.89
C LYS A 72 -0.46 -8.78 -19.59
N ALA A 73 -0.93 -8.29 -20.73
CA ALA A 73 -0.21 -7.27 -21.50
C ALA A 73 -0.01 -5.97 -20.69
N LEU A 74 -1.04 -5.51 -19.97
CA LEU A 74 -0.97 -4.33 -19.10
C LEU A 74 0.05 -4.55 -17.97
N LEU A 75 -0.05 -5.66 -17.25
CA LEU A 75 0.84 -5.95 -16.14
C LEU A 75 2.29 -6.16 -16.60
N SER A 76 2.52 -6.90 -17.69
CA SER A 76 3.85 -7.08 -18.28
C SER A 76 4.46 -5.78 -18.81
N TYR A 77 3.63 -4.82 -19.23
CA TYR A 77 4.10 -3.50 -19.66
C TYR A 77 4.60 -2.68 -18.46
N HIS A 78 3.95 -2.81 -17.31
CA HIS A 78 4.26 -2.04 -16.11
C HIS A 78 5.20 -2.75 -15.13
N SER A 79 5.47 -4.04 -15.30
CA SER A 79 6.26 -4.86 -14.37
C SER A 79 7.03 -5.97 -15.08
N ASP A 80 8.35 -5.91 -14.94
CA ASP A 80 9.25 -6.98 -15.40
C ASP A 80 8.99 -8.29 -14.64
N TYR A 81 8.68 -8.21 -13.35
CA TYR A 81 8.29 -9.37 -12.54
C TYR A 81 7.09 -10.10 -13.15
N PHE A 82 6.00 -9.38 -13.42
CA PHE A 82 4.80 -10.00 -13.99
C PHE A 82 5.04 -10.49 -15.42
N LYS A 83 5.85 -9.79 -16.21
CA LYS A 83 6.28 -10.25 -17.52
C LYS A 83 6.99 -11.61 -17.45
N GLU A 84 8.00 -11.73 -16.59
CA GLU A 84 8.74 -12.99 -16.40
C GLU A 84 7.83 -14.11 -15.90
N VAL A 85 6.95 -13.81 -14.93
CA VAL A 85 6.01 -14.77 -14.37
C VAL A 85 5.02 -15.27 -15.43
N PHE A 86 4.49 -14.39 -16.29
CA PHE A 86 3.56 -14.79 -17.35
C PHE A 86 4.26 -15.56 -18.48
N ASP A 87 5.48 -15.18 -18.85
CA ASP A 87 6.26 -15.88 -19.87
C ASP A 87 6.62 -17.30 -19.41
N ALA A 88 7.03 -17.47 -18.15
CA ALA A 88 7.30 -18.76 -17.54
C ALA A 88 6.05 -19.65 -17.41
N ASN A 89 4.87 -19.04 -17.22
CA ASN A 89 3.59 -19.72 -17.04
C ASN A 89 2.69 -19.66 -18.29
N SER A 90 3.25 -19.61 -19.50
CA SER A 90 2.49 -19.43 -20.75
C SER A 90 1.28 -20.37 -20.97
N LYS A 91 1.27 -21.56 -20.35
CA LYS A 91 0.18 -22.55 -20.45
C LYS A 91 -0.89 -22.40 -19.36
N ASN A 92 -0.60 -21.71 -18.26
CA ASN A 92 -1.50 -21.57 -17.12
C ASN A 92 -1.94 -20.12 -16.98
N ASN A 93 -3.25 -19.91 -16.80
CA ASN A 93 -3.81 -18.59 -16.60
C ASN A 93 -4.01 -18.27 -15.12
N GLU A 94 -3.89 -19.25 -14.21
CA GLU A 94 -3.95 -19.01 -12.76
C GLU A 94 -2.56 -19.04 -12.14
N ILE A 95 -2.16 -17.94 -11.50
CA ILE A 95 -0.85 -17.76 -10.88
C ILE A 95 -1.04 -17.44 -9.40
N LYS A 96 -0.34 -18.17 -8.54
CA LYS A 96 -0.33 -17.90 -7.10
C LYS A 96 0.64 -16.77 -6.78
N ILE A 97 0.22 -15.84 -5.91
CA ILE A 97 1.05 -14.77 -5.38
C ILE A 97 1.09 -14.91 -3.86
N GLU A 98 2.28 -15.12 -3.33
CA GLU A 98 2.53 -15.41 -1.91
C GLU A 98 2.96 -14.16 -1.14
N GLU A 99 2.82 -14.19 0.19
CA GLU A 99 3.26 -13.14 1.13
C GLU A 99 2.67 -11.74 0.85
N VAL A 100 1.41 -11.69 0.42
CA VAL A 100 0.66 -10.45 0.22
C VAL A 100 -0.80 -10.72 0.54
N THR A 101 -1.51 -9.76 1.12
CA THR A 101 -2.96 -9.91 1.29
C THR A 101 -3.69 -9.57 0.00
N TYR A 102 -4.91 -10.11 -0.17
CA TYR A 102 -5.75 -9.80 -1.32
C TYR A 102 -5.97 -8.29 -1.47
N LYS A 103 -6.24 -7.59 -0.35
CA LYS A 103 -6.46 -6.15 -0.33
C LYS A 103 -5.21 -5.37 -0.73
N GLU A 104 -4.04 -5.77 -0.22
CA GLU A 104 -2.77 -5.12 -0.55
C GLU A 104 -2.44 -5.25 -2.03
N LEU A 105 -2.53 -6.47 -2.59
CA LEU A 105 -2.24 -6.71 -4.00
C LEU A 105 -3.23 -5.98 -4.90
N ALA A 106 -4.52 -6.05 -4.61
CA ALA A 106 -5.55 -5.35 -5.37
C ALA A 106 -5.35 -3.83 -5.35
N THR A 107 -5.03 -3.26 -4.18
CA THR A 107 -4.75 -1.82 -4.06
C THR A 107 -3.55 -1.44 -4.90
N LEU A 108 -2.44 -2.18 -4.80
CA LEU A 108 -1.23 -1.92 -5.58
C LEU A 108 -1.47 -1.99 -7.08
N LEU A 109 -2.10 -3.07 -7.57
CA LEU A 109 -2.35 -3.27 -8.99
C LEU A 109 -3.33 -2.25 -9.57
N SER A 110 -4.18 -1.64 -8.73
CA SER A 110 -5.06 -0.57 -9.18
C SER A 110 -4.32 0.74 -9.47
N LEU A 111 -3.12 0.95 -8.89
CA LEU A 111 -2.34 2.19 -9.05
C LEU A 111 -1.80 2.42 -10.47
N ILE A 112 -1.81 1.37 -11.29
CA ILE A 112 -1.41 1.41 -12.70
C ILE A 112 -2.61 1.35 -13.65
N GLN A 113 -3.83 1.53 -13.13
CA GLN A 113 -5.07 1.55 -13.89
C GLN A 113 -5.72 2.94 -13.84
N ASP A 114 -6.70 3.19 -14.71
CA ASP A 114 -7.34 4.50 -14.87
C ASP A 114 -8.03 5.01 -13.59
N ASN A 115 -8.54 4.10 -12.75
CA ASN A 115 -9.28 4.44 -11.52
C ASN A 115 -8.70 3.67 -10.32
N PRO A 116 -7.59 4.15 -9.74
CA PRO A 116 -6.95 3.49 -8.61
C PRO A 116 -7.87 3.47 -7.38
N ILE A 117 -7.80 2.37 -6.65
CA ILE A 117 -8.45 2.21 -5.35
C ILE A 117 -7.78 3.17 -4.37
N LYS A 118 -8.58 3.94 -3.64
CA LYS A 118 -8.07 4.85 -2.62
C LYS A 118 -7.41 4.07 -1.49
N PHE A 119 -6.25 4.56 -1.05
CA PHE A 119 -5.51 4.07 0.11
C PHE A 119 -5.22 5.20 1.10
N GLU A 120 -4.87 4.84 2.33
CA GLU A 120 -4.58 5.78 3.42
C GLU A 120 -3.07 5.98 3.60
N GLN A 121 -2.67 7.03 4.33
CA GLN A 121 -1.25 7.30 4.63
C GLN A 121 -0.54 6.11 5.29
N LYS A 122 -1.23 5.36 6.15
CA LYS A 122 -0.69 4.17 6.81
C LYS A 122 -0.35 3.02 5.85
N ASP A 123 -0.98 2.99 4.68
CA ASP A 123 -0.78 1.93 3.68
C ASP A 123 0.43 2.23 2.77
N ALA A 124 0.91 3.49 2.75
CA ALA A 124 1.90 3.96 1.78
C ALA A 124 3.23 3.20 1.84
N GLU A 125 3.81 2.99 3.02
CA GLU A 125 5.08 2.26 3.16
C GLU A 125 4.96 0.81 2.68
N LYS A 126 3.84 0.14 3.01
CA LYS A 126 3.59 -1.24 2.56
C LYS A 126 3.42 -1.29 1.04
N LEU A 127 2.71 -0.34 0.45
CA LEU A 127 2.56 -0.24 -1.01
C LEU A 127 3.88 0.04 -1.71
N ILE A 128 4.78 0.85 -1.14
CA ILE A 128 6.12 1.07 -1.69
C ILE A 128 6.92 -0.24 -1.70
N ILE A 129 6.94 -0.97 -0.57
CA ILE A 129 7.61 -2.27 -0.46
C ILE A 129 7.10 -3.25 -1.52
N LEU A 130 5.78 -3.34 -1.70
CA LEU A 130 5.20 -4.24 -2.70
C LEU A 130 5.45 -3.76 -4.12
N ALA A 131 5.47 -2.45 -4.37
CA ALA A 131 5.82 -1.90 -5.67
C ALA A 131 7.25 -2.23 -6.06
N ASP A 132 8.20 -2.19 -5.12
CA ASP A 132 9.57 -2.63 -5.36
C ASP A 132 9.64 -4.15 -5.57
N ARG A 133 8.97 -4.94 -4.72
CA ARG A 133 8.93 -6.41 -4.82
C ARG A 133 8.41 -6.90 -6.17
N PHE A 134 7.30 -6.31 -6.63
CA PHE A 134 6.66 -6.66 -7.90
C PHE A 134 7.14 -5.79 -9.07
N GLN A 135 8.22 -5.02 -8.90
CA GLN A 135 8.82 -4.19 -9.93
C GLN A 135 7.81 -3.31 -10.68
N LEU A 136 6.95 -2.61 -9.94
CA LEU A 136 5.91 -1.70 -10.44
C LEU A 136 6.31 -0.23 -10.22
N PRO A 137 7.26 0.33 -10.99
CA PRO A 137 7.75 1.69 -10.77
C PRO A 137 6.63 2.75 -10.92
N ALA A 138 5.65 2.52 -11.80
CA ALA A 138 4.50 3.41 -11.95
C ALA A 138 3.63 3.45 -10.69
N ALA A 139 3.42 2.29 -10.02
CA ALA A 139 2.70 2.24 -8.75
C ALA A 139 3.48 2.96 -7.65
N LYS A 140 4.80 2.71 -7.53
CA LYS A 140 5.69 3.41 -6.57
C LYS A 140 5.64 4.92 -6.76
N ARG A 141 5.68 5.39 -8.01
CA ARG A 141 5.55 6.81 -8.36
C ARG A 141 4.20 7.39 -7.93
N HIS A 142 3.10 6.64 -8.08
CA HIS A 142 1.79 7.08 -7.61
C HIS A 142 1.77 7.28 -6.09
N VAL A 143 2.35 6.35 -5.33
CA VAL A 143 2.45 6.46 -3.87
C VAL A 143 3.34 7.64 -3.45
N GLU A 144 4.45 7.87 -4.16
CA GLU A 144 5.33 9.01 -3.92
C GLU A 144 4.60 10.35 -4.11
N LEU A 145 3.85 10.51 -5.19
CA LEU A 145 3.05 11.72 -5.45
C LEU A 145 1.97 11.94 -4.39
N PHE A 146 1.33 10.85 -3.94
CA PHE A 146 0.38 10.91 -2.83
C PHE A 146 1.05 11.40 -1.54
N LEU A 147 2.25 10.91 -1.22
CA LEU A 147 3.01 11.35 -0.04
C LEU A 147 3.44 12.82 -0.15
N ILE A 148 3.83 13.29 -1.33
CA ILE A 148 4.16 14.71 -1.57
C ILE A 148 2.96 15.60 -1.23
N ALA A 149 1.77 15.24 -1.74
CA ALA A 149 0.52 15.98 -1.52
C ALA A 149 -0.09 15.76 -0.11
N SER A 150 0.46 14.85 0.68
CA SER A 150 -0.08 14.51 1.99
C SER A 150 0.20 15.60 3.04
N SER A 151 -0.58 15.54 4.12
CA SER A 151 -0.41 16.40 5.31
C SER A 151 0.68 15.93 6.26
N LEU A 152 1.51 14.96 5.88
CA LEU A 152 2.63 14.52 6.70
C LEU A 152 3.61 15.67 6.92
N TYR A 153 4.19 15.74 8.12
CA TYR A 153 5.23 16.73 8.39
C TYR A 153 6.49 16.41 7.58
N TYR A 154 7.23 17.45 7.17
CA TYR A 154 8.42 17.28 6.33
C TYR A 154 9.43 16.27 6.90
N SER A 155 9.58 16.19 8.23
CA SER A 155 10.51 15.23 8.86
C SER A 155 10.13 13.78 8.57
N ALA A 156 8.84 13.44 8.63
CA ALA A 156 8.34 12.11 8.26
C ALA A 156 8.51 11.86 6.77
N LYS A 157 8.25 12.86 5.91
CA LYS A 157 8.47 12.74 4.46
C LYS A 157 9.96 12.47 4.14
N ILE A 158 10.89 13.15 4.80
CA ILE A 158 12.35 12.92 4.65
C ILE A 158 12.71 11.51 5.10
N GLN A 159 12.19 11.03 6.25
CA GLN A 159 12.47 9.68 6.74
C GLN A 159 12.00 8.60 5.75
N ILE A 160 10.77 8.70 5.27
CA ILE A 160 10.22 7.77 4.28
C ILE A 160 11.02 7.86 2.98
N ALA A 161 11.33 9.06 2.51
CA ALA A 161 12.07 9.25 1.27
C ALA A 161 13.49 8.67 1.34
N ASN A 162 14.18 8.84 2.46
CA ASN A 162 15.49 8.25 2.70
C ASN A 162 15.44 6.72 2.80
N LYS A 163 14.38 6.16 3.40
CA LYS A 163 14.25 4.71 3.60
C LYS A 163 13.95 3.93 2.33
N TYR A 164 13.24 4.56 1.38
CA TYR A 164 12.72 3.91 0.18
C TYR A 164 13.20 4.52 -1.14
N ASP A 165 14.22 5.37 -1.08
CA ASP A 165 14.84 6.05 -2.22
C ASP A 165 13.81 6.83 -3.07
N LEU A 166 13.03 7.71 -2.42
CA LEU A 166 12.00 8.54 -3.06
C LEU A 166 12.50 9.98 -3.25
N ASP A 167 13.26 10.21 -4.30
CA ASP A 167 13.94 11.48 -4.56
C ASP A 167 13.02 12.70 -4.67
N GLU A 168 11.85 12.55 -5.30
CA GLU A 168 10.94 13.67 -5.49
C GLU A 168 10.21 14.01 -4.18
N LEU A 169 9.92 13.00 -3.37
CA LEU A 169 9.42 13.21 -2.01
C LEU A 169 10.46 13.93 -1.14
N LEU A 170 11.73 13.51 -1.22
CA LEU A 170 12.82 14.17 -0.47
C LEU A 170 12.95 15.64 -0.88
N LYS A 171 13.00 15.93 -2.19
CA LYS A 171 13.08 17.30 -2.71
C LYS A 171 11.90 18.15 -2.22
N ALA A 172 10.67 17.65 -2.34
CA ALA A 172 9.48 18.36 -1.90
C ALA A 172 9.53 18.65 -0.39
N ALA A 173 9.91 17.66 0.44
CA ALA A 173 10.00 17.82 1.88
C ALA A 173 11.09 18.82 2.31
N LEU A 174 12.23 18.86 1.61
CA LEU A 174 13.29 19.84 1.91
C LEU A 174 12.86 21.28 1.60
N LEU A 175 12.03 21.48 0.58
CA LEU A 175 11.48 22.79 0.26
C LEU A 175 10.51 23.31 1.34
N GLU A 176 9.85 22.41 2.08
CA GLU A 176 9.02 22.78 3.24
C GLU A 176 9.84 23.31 4.42
N ILE A 177 11.16 23.04 4.48
CA ILE A 177 12.05 23.63 5.47
C ILE A 177 12.34 25.07 5.08
N THR A 178 11.68 26.02 5.73
CA THR A 178 11.80 27.47 5.45
C THR A 178 12.69 28.23 6.44
N HIS A 179 13.10 27.59 7.54
CA HIS A 179 13.92 28.21 8.59
C HIS A 179 15.04 27.28 9.03
N ILE A 180 16.20 27.86 9.35
CA ILE A 180 17.39 27.09 9.75
C ILE A 180 17.17 26.21 10.98
N ASN A 181 16.33 26.67 11.92
CA ASN A 181 16.00 25.92 13.14
C ASN A 181 15.14 24.67 12.87
N HIS A 182 14.64 24.49 11.64
CA HIS A 182 13.88 23.31 11.23
C HIS A 182 14.75 22.24 10.57
N ILE A 183 16.04 22.51 10.35
CA ILE A 183 17.00 21.52 9.84
C ILE A 183 17.14 20.38 10.87
N PRO A 184 17.14 19.11 10.44
CA PRO A 184 17.34 17.97 11.34
C PRO A 184 18.63 18.08 12.16
N ASP A 185 18.57 17.64 13.42
CA ASP A 185 19.73 17.63 14.32
C ASP A 185 20.73 16.53 13.98
N GLU A 186 21.92 16.59 14.60
CA GLU A 186 23.01 15.65 14.35
C GLU A 186 22.61 14.18 14.59
N ASN A 187 21.76 13.92 15.60
CA ASN A 187 21.30 12.56 15.90
C ASN A 187 20.38 12.02 14.82
N THR A 188 19.52 12.87 14.26
CA THR A 188 18.64 12.52 13.14
C THR A 188 19.45 12.28 11.87
N LEU A 189 20.42 13.16 11.58
CA LEU A 189 21.28 13.05 10.39
C LEU A 189 22.12 11.76 10.38
N LYS A 190 22.55 11.26 11.55
CA LYS A 190 23.26 9.97 11.67
C LYS A 190 22.47 8.77 11.17
N ASN A 191 21.13 8.86 11.12
CA ASN A 191 20.25 7.80 10.65
C ASN A 191 19.93 7.89 9.15
N TYR A 192 20.44 8.91 8.46
CA TYR A 192 20.22 9.11 7.03
C TYR A 192 21.44 8.73 6.20
N SER A 193 21.20 8.42 4.92
CA SER A 193 22.28 8.18 3.97
C SER A 193 23.11 9.44 3.75
N GLU A 194 24.36 9.25 3.30
CA GLU A 194 25.24 10.38 2.94
C GLU A 194 24.59 11.29 1.88
N GLU A 195 23.89 10.71 0.92
CA GLU A 195 23.19 11.45 -0.13
C GLU A 195 22.06 12.32 0.44
N THR A 196 21.22 11.78 1.33
CA THR A 196 20.18 12.54 2.00
C THR A 196 20.78 13.67 2.83
N ASN A 197 21.84 13.39 3.59
CA ASN A 197 22.54 14.38 4.39
C ASN A 197 23.14 15.51 3.54
N LEU A 198 23.69 15.18 2.36
CA LEU A 198 24.20 16.18 1.42
C LEU A 198 23.07 17.09 0.90
N LYS A 199 21.91 16.53 0.55
CA LYS A 199 20.74 17.31 0.12
C LYS A 199 20.22 18.23 1.25
N ILE A 200 20.20 17.76 2.50
CA ILE A 200 19.86 18.57 3.67
C ILE A 200 20.88 19.71 3.87
N PHE A 201 22.18 19.42 3.76
CA PHE A 201 23.22 20.43 3.90
C PHE A 201 23.11 21.51 2.81
N ASN A 202 22.84 21.13 1.56
CA ASN A 202 22.58 22.09 0.48
C ASN A 202 21.37 22.97 0.81
N ARG A 203 20.29 22.40 1.35
CA ARG A 203 19.12 23.17 1.80
C ARG A 203 19.48 24.17 2.90
N CYS A 204 20.32 23.77 3.86
CA CYS A 204 20.84 24.68 4.89
C CYS A 204 21.59 25.88 4.27
N LEU A 205 22.48 25.64 3.29
CA LEU A 205 23.20 26.70 2.60
C LEU A 205 22.29 27.68 1.85
N GLU A 206 21.21 27.19 1.22
CA GLU A 206 20.21 28.03 0.57
C GLU A 206 19.53 28.97 1.56
N LEU A 207 19.12 28.45 2.72
CA LEU A 207 18.48 29.24 3.77
C LEU A 207 19.42 30.32 4.32
N VAL A 208 20.69 29.98 4.57
CA VAL A 208 21.70 30.95 5.03
C VAL A 208 21.92 32.07 4.02
N LYS A 209 21.93 31.76 2.72
CA LYS A 209 22.06 32.78 1.66
C LYS A 209 20.85 33.70 1.60
N SER A 210 19.65 33.17 1.80
CA SER A 210 18.41 33.97 1.76
C SER A 210 18.22 34.92 2.94
N MET A 211 19.02 34.77 4.01
CA MET A 211 19.00 35.64 5.19
C MET A 211 19.89 36.90 5.05
N ARG A 212 20.64 37.04 3.96
CA ARG A 212 21.49 38.21 3.66
C ARG A 212 20.81 39.14 2.69
#